data_AF-A0A936XTP0-F1
#
_entry.id   AF-A0A936XTP0-F1
#
_cell.length_a   1.000
_cell.length_b   1.000
_cell.length_c   1.000
_cell.angle_alpha   90.00
_cell.angle_beta   90.00
_cell.angle_gamma   90.00
#
_symmetry.space_group_name_H-M   'P 1'
#
loop_
_entity.id
_entity.type
_entity.pdbx_description
1 polymer ?
#
loop_
_entity_poly.entity_id
_entity_poly.type
_entity_poly.pdbx_seq_one_letter_code
_entity_poly.pdbx_strand_id
1 'polypeptide(L)'
;MKRSIIFFISLIGFVSLLKAQSILTPVDADSKVHFVIKNFGIKTGGDFTGLKGNMKFAPENLAACSFDVTVDAGTINTDNESRDGHLKKAEYFDVTTYKTIRFKSTKVVLSSVAGRYYIFGEVTIKGVTKPVEFGFSAKPKDGGYIFEGEFGINRRDFGVGGSSISMSDNLTVSLSVFAKK
;
A
#
# COMPACT_ATOMS: atom_id res chain seq x y z
N MET A 1 -4.60 70.17 -28.33
CA MET A 1 -3.72 69.72 -27.23
C MET A 1 -4.42 68.56 -26.51
N LYS A 2 -4.09 67.30 -26.85
CA LYS A 2 -4.66 66.10 -26.21
C LYS A 2 -3.49 65.32 -25.58
N ARG A 3 -3.51 65.14 -24.26
CA ARG A 3 -2.53 64.33 -23.53
C ARG A 3 -3.15 62.97 -23.26
N SER A 4 -2.66 61.94 -23.95
CA SER A 4 -3.03 60.55 -23.68
C SER A 4 -2.15 60.02 -22.55
N ILE A 5 -2.77 59.56 -21.46
CA ILE A 5 -2.11 58.86 -20.37
C ILE A 5 -2.32 57.36 -20.62
N ILE A 6 -1.23 56.62 -20.81
CA ILE A 6 -1.22 55.15 -20.87
C ILE A 6 -0.66 54.66 -19.53
N PHE A 7 -1.48 53.96 -18.74
CA PHE A 7 -0.99 53.25 -17.54
C PHE A 7 -0.79 51.77 -17.86
N PHE A 8 0.45 51.33 -17.61
CA PHE A 8 0.98 49.99 -17.77
C PHE A 8 0.36 49.05 -16.72
N ILE A 9 -0.36 48.00 -17.13
CA ILE A 9 -0.75 46.90 -16.25
C ILE A 9 0.44 45.95 -16.16
N SER A 10 1.12 45.94 -15.01
CA SER A 10 2.14 44.93 -14.70
C SER A 10 1.45 43.62 -14.34
N LEU A 11 1.46 42.66 -15.27
CA LEU A 11 1.04 41.28 -15.04
C LEU A 11 2.18 40.54 -14.34
N ILE A 12 2.18 40.50 -13.01
CA ILE A 12 3.07 39.62 -12.25
C ILE A 12 2.56 38.18 -12.45
N GLY A 13 3.18 37.46 -13.38
CA GLY A 13 2.91 36.04 -13.61
C GLY A 13 3.30 35.22 -12.39
N PHE A 14 2.31 34.59 -11.75
CA PHE A 14 2.54 33.59 -10.71
C PHE A 14 3.03 32.31 -11.38
N VAL A 15 4.35 32.15 -11.52
CA VAL A 15 4.95 30.91 -11.99
C VAL A 15 4.89 29.91 -10.84
N SER A 16 3.86 29.06 -10.82
CA SER A 16 3.82 27.90 -9.94
C SER A 16 4.97 26.96 -10.32
N LEU A 17 6.02 26.92 -9.51
CA LEU A 17 7.06 25.89 -9.60
C LEU A 17 6.42 24.52 -9.33
N LEU A 18 6.04 23.82 -10.39
CA LEU A 18 5.73 22.39 -10.31
C LEU A 18 7.03 21.68 -9.94
N LYS A 19 7.28 21.48 -8.64
CA LYS A 19 8.31 20.53 -8.20
C LYS A 19 7.90 19.18 -8.78
N ALA A 20 8.72 18.63 -9.69
CA ALA A 20 8.54 17.28 -10.19
C ALA A 20 8.53 16.33 -8.99
N GLN A 21 7.34 15.89 -8.60
CA GLN A 21 7.19 15.05 -7.42
C GLN A 21 7.75 13.68 -7.78
N SER A 22 8.81 13.30 -7.07
CA SER A 22 9.56 12.09 -7.41
C SER A 22 8.74 10.85 -7.10
N ILE A 23 8.71 9.91 -8.04
CA ILE A 23 8.18 8.57 -7.83
C ILE A 23 9.23 7.79 -7.03
N LEU A 24 8.78 7.09 -6.01
CA LEU A 24 9.53 6.12 -5.23
C LEU A 24 9.11 4.72 -5.70
N THR A 25 10.08 3.84 -5.85
CA THR A 25 9.89 2.42 -6.15
C THR A 25 10.22 1.62 -4.89
N PRO A 26 9.36 0.68 -4.47
CA PRO A 26 9.68 -0.20 -3.35
C PRO A 26 10.87 -1.10 -3.67
N VAL A 27 11.72 -1.33 -2.67
CA VAL A 27 12.84 -2.26 -2.74
C VAL A 27 12.42 -3.54 -2.04
N ASP A 28 12.05 -4.57 -2.79
CA ASP A 28 11.47 -5.82 -2.27
C ASP A 28 12.34 -6.49 -1.20
N ALA A 29 13.65 -6.60 -1.45
CA ALA A 29 14.59 -7.23 -0.52
C ALA A 29 14.72 -6.51 0.84
N ASP A 30 14.39 -5.21 0.87
CA ASP A 30 14.41 -4.36 2.08
C ASP A 30 13.00 -4.10 2.61
N SER A 31 12.01 -4.85 2.12
CA SER A 31 10.60 -4.68 2.44
C SER A 31 10.00 -5.98 2.99
N LYS A 32 8.86 -5.83 3.68
CA LYS A 32 8.12 -6.91 4.30
C LYS A 32 6.62 -6.65 4.17
N VAL A 33 5.92 -7.64 3.63
CA VAL A 33 4.45 -7.75 3.65
C VAL A 33 4.10 -9.02 4.40
N HIS A 34 3.80 -8.86 5.68
CA HIS A 34 3.58 -9.97 6.61
C HIS A 34 2.10 -10.05 6.98
N PHE A 35 1.59 -11.26 7.14
CA PHE A 35 0.27 -11.48 7.71
C PHE A 35 0.31 -12.43 8.90
N VAL A 36 -0.63 -12.26 9.82
CA VAL A 36 -0.85 -13.19 10.95
C VAL A 36 -2.34 -13.51 11.04
N ILE A 37 -2.64 -14.80 11.03
CA ILE A 37 -3.99 -15.34 11.20
C ILE A 37 -4.00 -16.34 12.37
N LYS A 38 -5.15 -16.54 13.02
CA LYS A 38 -5.29 -17.62 14.02
C LYS A 38 -5.83 -18.88 13.36
N ASN A 39 -5.19 -20.01 13.64
CA ASN A 39 -5.65 -21.36 13.26
C ASN A 39 -5.55 -22.28 14.49
N PHE A 40 -6.67 -22.91 14.89
CA PHE A 40 -6.79 -23.65 16.16
C PHE A 40 -6.34 -22.81 17.38
N GLY A 41 -6.61 -21.51 17.38
CA GLY A 41 -6.17 -20.59 18.43
C GLY A 41 -4.69 -20.20 18.38
N ILE A 42 -3.89 -20.82 17.52
CA ILE A 42 -2.46 -20.56 17.37
C ILE A 42 -2.24 -19.50 16.29
N LYS A 43 -1.41 -18.49 16.57
CA LYS A 43 -0.99 -17.50 15.58
C LYS A 43 -0.11 -18.19 14.52
N THR A 44 -0.53 -18.10 13.28
CA THR A 44 0.19 -18.59 12.10
C THR A 44 0.52 -17.39 11.23
N GLY A 45 1.81 -17.18 10.97
CA GLY A 45 2.30 -16.09 10.14
C GLY A 45 2.62 -16.55 8.71
N GLY A 46 2.72 -15.58 7.81
CA GLY A 46 3.28 -15.79 6.49
C GLY A 46 3.61 -14.48 5.81
N ASP A 47 4.32 -14.57 4.70
CA ASP A 47 4.87 -13.44 3.97
C ASP A 47 4.60 -13.53 2.48
N PHE A 48 4.61 -12.37 1.84
CA PHE A 48 4.68 -12.25 0.38
C PHE A 48 5.91 -11.43 -0.01
N THR A 49 6.51 -11.79 -1.14
CA THR A 49 7.60 -11.06 -1.79
C THR A 49 7.19 -10.63 -3.21
N GLY A 50 8.12 -10.07 -3.97
CA GLY A 50 7.83 -9.52 -5.29
C GLY A 50 7.10 -8.17 -5.23
N LEU A 51 7.33 -7.40 -4.15
CA LEU A 51 6.79 -6.06 -3.97
C LEU A 51 7.30 -5.13 -5.07
N LYS A 52 6.36 -4.56 -5.83
CA LYS A 52 6.60 -3.67 -6.96
C LYS A 52 5.58 -2.56 -6.96
N GLY A 53 5.84 -1.49 -7.69
CA GLY A 53 4.86 -0.44 -7.95
C GLY A 53 5.44 0.96 -7.86
N ASN A 54 4.54 1.94 -7.82
CA ASN A 54 4.88 3.35 -7.79
C ASN A 54 4.28 3.99 -6.54
N MET A 55 5.12 4.66 -5.77
CA MET A 55 4.75 5.36 -4.55
C MET A 55 5.13 6.83 -4.68
N LYS A 56 4.21 7.70 -4.33
CA LYS A 56 4.39 9.15 -4.40
C LYS A 56 4.02 9.68 -3.04
N PHE A 57 5.02 10.23 -2.35
CA PHE A 57 4.87 10.74 -1.00
C PHE A 57 5.36 12.19 -0.93
N ALA A 58 4.45 13.11 -0.60
CA ALA A 58 4.74 14.53 -0.36
C ALA A 58 4.17 14.93 1.00
N PRO A 59 4.97 14.94 2.07
CA PRO A 59 4.48 15.29 3.41
C PRO A 59 3.91 16.72 3.47
N GLU A 60 4.42 17.63 2.64
CA GLU A 60 3.93 19.02 2.52
C GLU A 60 2.68 19.18 1.62
N ASN A 61 2.27 18.13 0.90
CA ASN A 61 1.09 18.13 0.04
C ASN A 61 0.49 16.72 -0.05
N LEU A 62 -0.24 16.32 0.99
CA LEU A 62 -0.79 14.96 1.10
C LEU A 62 -1.82 14.62 0.02
N ALA A 63 -2.50 15.62 -0.53
CA ALA A 63 -3.42 15.43 -1.66
C ALA A 63 -2.69 14.96 -2.94
N ALA A 64 -1.39 15.22 -3.04
CA ALA A 64 -0.56 14.76 -4.14
C ALA A 64 0.09 13.39 -3.88
N CYS A 65 -0.16 12.76 -2.73
CA CYS A 65 0.31 11.41 -2.45
C CYS A 65 -0.50 10.37 -3.23
N SER A 66 0.17 9.32 -3.69
CA SER A 66 -0.47 8.16 -4.33
C SER A 66 0.40 6.92 -4.20
N PHE A 67 -0.20 5.80 -3.83
CA PHE A 67 0.47 4.51 -3.66
C PHE A 67 -0.26 3.49 -4.51
N ASP A 68 0.46 2.84 -5.42
CA ASP A 68 -0.07 1.77 -6.25
C ASP A 68 0.99 0.68 -6.31
N VAL A 69 0.79 -0.36 -5.49
CA VAL A 69 1.78 -1.41 -5.26
C VAL A 69 1.16 -2.80 -5.35
N THR A 70 1.99 -3.77 -5.73
CA THR A 70 1.61 -5.18 -5.86
C THR A 70 2.63 -6.08 -5.21
N VAL A 71 2.20 -7.19 -4.64
CA VAL A 71 3.05 -8.36 -4.35
C VAL A 71 2.64 -9.53 -5.24
N ASP A 72 3.54 -10.49 -5.43
CA ASP A 72 3.27 -11.71 -6.19
C ASP A 72 2.58 -12.73 -5.27
N ALA A 73 1.34 -13.11 -5.60
CA ALA A 73 0.56 -14.05 -4.78
C ALA A 73 1.20 -15.46 -4.73
N GLY A 74 1.96 -15.84 -5.76
CA GLY A 74 2.69 -17.11 -5.86
C GLY A 74 3.88 -17.21 -4.92
N THR A 75 4.30 -16.11 -4.31
CA THR A 75 5.43 -16.07 -3.36
C THR A 75 5.02 -16.32 -1.92
N ILE A 76 3.74 -16.62 -1.66
CA ILE A 76 3.29 -16.93 -0.30
C ILE A 76 4.21 -17.96 0.35
N ASN A 77 4.74 -17.57 1.51
CA ASN A 77 5.60 -18.39 2.34
C ASN A 77 5.07 -18.37 3.77
N THR A 78 4.81 -19.55 4.33
CA THR A 78 4.42 -19.73 5.72
C THR A 78 5.41 -20.62 6.47
N ASP A 79 6.62 -20.80 5.93
CA ASP A 79 7.65 -21.73 6.38
C ASP A 79 7.17 -23.19 6.42
N ASN A 80 6.20 -23.52 5.55
CA ASN A 80 5.67 -24.87 5.39
C ASN A 80 5.27 -25.10 3.93
N GLU A 81 6.12 -25.80 3.18
CA GLU A 81 5.97 -25.99 1.74
C GLU A 81 4.63 -26.65 1.35
N SER A 82 4.14 -27.59 2.14
CA SER A 82 2.86 -28.26 1.88
C SER A 82 1.69 -27.28 2.01
N ARG A 83 1.70 -26.46 3.07
CA ARG A 83 0.71 -25.40 3.29
C ARG A 83 0.79 -24.34 2.19
N ASP A 84 1.99 -23.92 1.82
CA ASP A 84 2.20 -22.92 0.76
C ASP A 84 1.69 -23.45 -0.59
N GLY A 85 1.97 -24.71 -0.90
CA GLY A 85 1.41 -25.39 -2.07
C GLY A 85 -0.11 -25.47 -2.05
N HIS A 86 -0.74 -25.62 -0.88
CA HIS A 86 -2.19 -25.60 -0.74
C HIS A 86 -2.78 -24.19 -0.93
N LEU A 87 -2.17 -23.17 -0.31
CA LEU A 87 -2.61 -21.79 -0.37
C LEU A 87 -2.53 -21.19 -1.78
N LYS A 88 -1.69 -21.74 -2.67
CA LYS A 88 -1.60 -21.31 -4.06
C LYS A 88 -2.77 -21.77 -4.95
N LYS A 89 -3.57 -22.76 -4.50
CA LYS A 89 -4.64 -23.38 -5.30
C LYS A 89 -5.90 -22.51 -5.40
N ALA A 90 -6.81 -22.92 -6.29
CA ALA A 90 -8.06 -22.25 -6.62
C ALA A 90 -8.95 -21.90 -5.41
N GLU A 91 -8.95 -22.72 -4.35
CA GLU A 91 -9.73 -22.46 -3.14
C GLU A 91 -9.20 -21.24 -2.36
N TYR A 92 -7.90 -20.96 -2.44
CA TYR A 92 -7.22 -19.89 -1.71
C TYR A 92 -6.85 -18.75 -2.66
N PHE A 93 -5.55 -18.52 -2.92
CA PHE A 93 -5.10 -17.38 -3.71
C PHE A 93 -5.26 -17.57 -5.23
N ASP A 94 -5.44 -18.82 -5.70
CA ASP A 94 -5.62 -19.14 -7.13
C ASP A 94 -4.56 -18.45 -8.02
N VAL A 95 -3.29 -18.71 -7.73
CA VAL A 95 -2.16 -17.93 -8.28
C VAL A 95 -1.94 -18.12 -9.77
N THR A 96 -2.54 -19.17 -10.35
CA THR A 96 -2.57 -19.41 -11.79
C THR A 96 -3.45 -18.37 -12.51
N THR A 97 -4.53 -17.93 -11.86
CA THR A 97 -5.49 -16.95 -12.39
C THR A 97 -5.14 -15.53 -11.93
N TYR A 98 -4.87 -15.37 -10.62
CA TYR A 98 -4.62 -14.09 -9.98
C TYR A 98 -3.17 -14.01 -9.49
N LYS A 99 -2.29 -13.51 -10.36
CA LYS A 99 -0.85 -13.49 -10.11
C LYS A 99 -0.43 -12.51 -9.01
N THR A 100 -1.22 -11.46 -8.76
CA THR A 100 -0.83 -10.39 -7.84
C THR A 100 -1.93 -10.03 -6.85
N ILE A 101 -1.49 -9.57 -5.68
CA ILE A 101 -2.32 -8.83 -4.73
C ILE A 101 -1.94 -7.37 -4.88
N ARG A 102 -2.93 -6.47 -5.00
CA ARG A 102 -2.69 -5.04 -5.24
C ARG A 102 -3.25 -4.19 -4.12
N PHE A 103 -2.51 -3.15 -3.73
CA PHE A 103 -3.02 -2.04 -2.95
C PHE A 103 -2.98 -0.76 -3.79
N LYS A 104 -4.08 0.00 -3.79
CA LYS A 104 -4.16 1.31 -4.43
C LYS A 104 -4.76 2.33 -3.46
N SER A 105 -4.01 3.38 -3.14
CA SER A 105 -4.50 4.46 -2.29
C SER A 105 -5.53 5.31 -3.02
N THR A 106 -6.53 5.77 -2.29
CA THR A 106 -7.51 6.76 -2.74
C THR A 106 -7.29 8.12 -2.06
N LYS A 107 -6.77 8.13 -0.83
CA LYS A 107 -6.56 9.36 -0.06
C LYS A 107 -5.48 9.18 1.01
N VAL A 108 -4.71 10.23 1.26
CA VAL A 108 -3.81 10.32 2.41
C VAL A 108 -4.13 11.59 3.19
N VAL A 109 -4.17 11.48 4.51
CA VAL A 109 -4.42 12.60 5.43
C VAL A 109 -3.43 12.55 6.59
N LEU A 110 -3.33 13.66 7.33
CA LEU A 110 -2.63 13.68 8.61
C LEU A 110 -3.37 12.79 9.62
N SER A 111 -2.61 12.02 10.39
CA SER A 111 -3.17 11.31 11.54
C SER A 111 -3.35 12.27 12.72
N SER A 112 -4.22 11.90 13.66
CA SER A 112 -4.30 12.56 14.97
C SER A 112 -3.05 12.35 15.82
N VAL A 113 -2.23 11.34 15.49
CA VAL A 113 -0.96 11.06 16.15
C VAL A 113 0.17 11.79 15.43
N ALA A 114 0.93 12.60 16.17
CA ALA A 114 2.05 13.35 15.62
C ALA A 114 3.08 12.43 14.92
N GLY A 115 3.55 12.86 13.74
CA GLY A 115 4.50 12.08 12.94
C GLY A 115 3.91 10.85 12.26
N ARG A 116 2.58 10.68 12.28
CA ARG A 116 1.87 9.62 11.55
C ARG A 116 0.92 10.21 10.52
N TYR A 117 0.63 9.39 9.52
CA TYR A 117 -0.32 9.65 8.46
C TYR A 117 -1.43 8.60 8.52
N TYR A 118 -2.53 8.87 7.85
CA TYR A 118 -3.62 7.93 7.69
C TYR A 118 -3.91 7.78 6.19
N ILE A 119 -4.03 6.55 5.72
CA ILE A 119 -4.24 6.23 4.32
C ILE A 119 -5.56 5.49 4.15
N PHE A 120 -6.30 5.88 3.12
CA PHE A 120 -7.46 5.18 2.61
C PHE A 120 -7.07 4.59 1.26
N GLY A 121 -7.51 3.38 1.00
CA GLY A 121 -7.24 2.71 -0.26
C GLY A 121 -8.10 1.49 -0.44
N GLU A 122 -7.72 0.72 -1.46
CA GLU A 122 -8.40 -0.50 -1.84
C GLU A 122 -7.36 -1.61 -1.98
N VAL A 123 -7.70 -2.77 -1.43
CA VAL A 123 -6.95 -4.01 -1.63
C VAL A 123 -7.72 -4.86 -2.63
N THR A 124 -7.02 -5.35 -3.65
CA THR A 124 -7.55 -6.34 -4.59
C THR A 124 -6.84 -7.67 -4.37
N ILE A 125 -7.60 -8.69 -3.97
CA ILE A 125 -7.14 -10.08 -3.82
C ILE A 125 -8.11 -10.97 -4.58
N LYS A 126 -7.58 -11.89 -5.40
CA LYS A 126 -8.39 -12.87 -6.15
C LYS A 126 -9.50 -12.20 -7.00
N GLY A 127 -9.19 -11.06 -7.61
CA GLY A 127 -10.13 -10.28 -8.43
C GLY A 127 -11.17 -9.47 -7.65
N VAL A 128 -11.27 -9.65 -6.32
CA VAL A 128 -12.21 -8.91 -5.47
C VAL A 128 -11.51 -7.71 -4.86
N THR A 129 -12.14 -6.53 -4.96
CA THR A 129 -11.61 -5.27 -4.42
C THR A 129 -12.41 -4.84 -3.20
N LYS A 130 -11.73 -4.50 -2.11
CA LYS A 130 -12.35 -4.03 -0.86
C LYS A 130 -11.61 -2.82 -0.31
N PRO A 131 -12.32 -1.85 0.30
CA PRO A 131 -11.68 -0.72 0.94
C PRO A 131 -10.91 -1.15 2.19
N VAL A 132 -9.78 -0.50 2.43
CA VAL A 132 -9.03 -0.58 3.68
C VAL A 132 -8.57 0.81 4.07
N GLU A 133 -8.38 1.01 5.37
CA GLU A 133 -7.84 2.24 5.91
C GLU A 133 -6.93 1.95 7.10
N PHE A 134 -5.84 2.69 7.23
CA PHE A 134 -4.91 2.49 8.33
C PHE A 134 -3.96 3.66 8.55
N GLY A 135 -3.41 3.70 9.77
CA GLY A 135 -2.35 4.62 10.11
C GLY A 135 -0.98 4.08 9.70
N PHE A 136 -0.11 4.93 9.17
CA PHE A 136 1.27 4.57 8.83
C PHE A 136 2.26 5.67 9.24
N SER A 137 3.52 5.31 9.41
CA SER A 137 4.64 6.26 9.51
C SER A 137 5.48 6.23 8.25
N ALA A 138 6.10 7.35 7.92
CA ALA A 138 7.09 7.48 6.85
C ALA A 138 8.31 8.20 7.41
N LYS A 139 9.47 7.54 7.39
CA LYS A 139 10.73 8.10 7.90
C LYS A 139 11.77 8.12 6.78
N PRO A 140 12.53 9.21 6.59
CA PRO A 140 13.64 9.21 5.66
C PRO A 140 14.64 8.10 5.99
N LYS A 141 15.12 7.38 4.97
CA LYS A 141 16.12 6.31 5.09
C LYS A 141 16.89 6.20 3.78
N ASP A 142 18.22 6.21 3.81
CA ASP A 142 19.09 5.89 2.66
C ASP A 142 18.68 6.54 1.30
N GLY A 143 18.33 7.83 1.32
CA GLY A 143 17.90 8.57 0.12
C GLY A 143 16.46 8.29 -0.36
N GLY A 144 15.71 7.48 0.40
CA GLY A 144 14.28 7.20 0.23
C GLY A 144 13.52 7.32 1.55
N TYR A 145 12.49 6.49 1.71
CA TYR A 145 11.65 6.42 2.90
C TYR A 145 11.40 4.97 3.30
N ILE A 146 11.36 4.72 4.61
CA ILE A 146 10.78 3.51 5.19
C ILE A 146 9.35 3.82 5.64
N PHE A 147 8.39 3.04 5.15
CA PHE A 147 6.98 3.14 5.47
C PHE A 147 6.57 1.97 6.36
N GLU A 148 5.91 2.24 7.48
CA GLU A 148 5.48 1.21 8.43
C GLU A 148 4.00 1.38 8.76
N GLY A 149 3.21 0.31 8.63
CA GLY A 149 1.77 0.34 8.84
C GLY A 149 1.20 -1.03 9.16
N GLU A 150 -0.03 -1.05 9.66
CA GLU A 150 -0.73 -2.29 10.00
C GLU A 150 -2.23 -2.11 9.78
N PHE A 151 -2.90 -3.14 9.25
CA PHE A 151 -4.34 -3.15 9.07
C PHE A 151 -4.92 -4.55 9.17
N GLY A 152 -6.21 -4.64 9.50
CA GLY A 152 -6.95 -5.90 9.53
C GLY A 152 -7.75 -6.10 8.25
N ILE A 153 -7.87 -7.35 7.80
CA ILE A 153 -8.80 -7.75 6.74
C ILE A 153 -9.51 -9.05 7.09
N ASN A 154 -10.65 -9.29 6.46
CA ASN A 154 -11.32 -10.59 6.49
C ASN A 154 -11.03 -11.34 5.18
N ARG A 155 -10.39 -12.52 5.25
CA ARG A 155 -10.01 -13.31 4.06
C ARG A 155 -11.23 -13.77 3.25
N ARG A 156 -12.39 -13.96 3.90
CA ARG A 156 -13.62 -14.44 3.26
C ARG A 156 -14.22 -13.39 2.34
N ASP A 157 -14.00 -12.11 2.63
CA ASP A 157 -14.43 -11.01 1.76
C ASP A 157 -13.80 -11.06 0.37
N PHE A 158 -12.66 -11.76 0.25
CA PHE A 158 -11.91 -11.97 -1.00
C PHE A 158 -12.03 -13.39 -1.55
N GLY A 159 -12.85 -14.24 -0.93
CA GLY A 159 -13.00 -15.64 -1.34
C GLY A 159 -11.72 -16.48 -1.15
N VAL A 160 -10.86 -16.13 -0.20
CA VAL A 160 -9.63 -16.88 0.11
C VAL A 160 -9.92 -17.94 1.19
N GLY A 161 -10.02 -19.20 0.76
CA GLY A 161 -10.36 -20.36 1.58
C GLY A 161 -11.83 -20.39 1.99
N GLY A 162 -12.34 -21.55 2.41
CA GLY A 162 -13.71 -21.76 2.91
C GLY A 162 -14.01 -21.23 4.33
N SER A 163 -15.25 -21.42 4.78
CA SER A 163 -15.60 -21.30 6.21
C SER A 163 -14.92 -22.44 6.97
N SER A 164 -14.42 -22.17 8.17
CA SER A 164 -13.66 -23.15 8.94
C SER A 164 -13.97 -23.01 10.43
N ILE A 165 -14.02 -24.14 11.14
CA ILE A 165 -14.14 -24.16 12.61
C ILE A 165 -12.81 -23.75 13.26
N SER A 166 -11.68 -24.00 12.60
CA SER A 166 -10.35 -23.82 13.18
C SER A 166 -9.65 -22.56 12.72
N MET A 167 -9.82 -22.17 11.45
CA MET A 167 -9.16 -21.03 10.85
C MET A 167 -10.04 -19.79 10.94
N SER A 168 -9.51 -18.75 11.57
CA SER A 168 -10.20 -17.45 11.68
C SER A 168 -10.46 -16.82 10.31
N ASP A 169 -11.44 -15.92 10.26
CA ASP A 169 -11.71 -15.15 9.05
C ASP A 169 -10.87 -13.86 9.01
N ASN A 170 -10.70 -13.23 10.17
CA ASN A 170 -9.90 -12.02 10.31
C ASN A 170 -8.41 -12.35 10.45
N LEU A 171 -7.58 -11.54 9.80
CA LEU A 171 -6.14 -11.54 9.94
C LEU A 171 -5.60 -10.12 9.99
N THR A 172 -4.40 -9.98 10.54
CA THR A 172 -3.65 -8.72 10.57
C THR A 172 -2.59 -8.76 9.48
N VAL A 173 -2.43 -7.66 8.74
CA VAL A 173 -1.35 -7.43 7.78
C VAL A 173 -0.46 -6.32 8.33
N SER A 174 0.82 -6.61 8.48
CA SER A 174 1.85 -5.66 8.91
C SER A 174 2.79 -5.37 7.73
N LEU A 175 3.11 -4.09 7.54
CA LEU A 175 3.89 -3.58 6.42
C LEU A 175 5.16 -2.88 6.94
N SER A 176 6.30 -3.19 6.32
CA SER A 176 7.54 -2.43 6.44
C SER A 176 8.12 -2.29 5.03
N VAL A 177 7.91 -1.16 4.37
CA VAL A 177 8.23 -0.98 2.95
C VAL A 177 9.31 0.09 2.80
N PHE A 178 10.50 -0.31 2.36
CA PHE A 178 11.51 0.64 1.94
C PHE A 178 11.28 1.03 0.48
N ALA A 179 11.25 2.32 0.17
CA ALA A 179 11.13 2.80 -1.20
C ALA A 179 12.02 4.02 -1.45
N LYS A 180 12.64 4.06 -2.62
CA LYS A 180 13.57 5.12 -3.05
C LYS A 180 13.33 5.47 -4.52
N LYS A 181 13.90 6.58 -4.99
CA LYS A 181 13.82 6.96 -6.40
C LYS A 181 14.50 5.93 -7.30
#